data_AF-A0A6I5CGH1-F1
#
_entry.id   AF-A0A6I5CGH1-F1
#
_cell.length_a   1.000
_cell.length_b   1.000
_cell.length_c   1.000
_cell.angle_alpha   90.00
_cell.angle_beta   90.00
_cell.angle_gamma   90.00
#
_symmetry.space_group_name_H-M   'P 1'
#
loop_
_entity.id
_entity.type
_entity.pdbx_description
1 polymer ?
#
loop_
_entity_poly.entity_id
_entity_poly.type
_entity_poly.pdbx_seq_one_letter_code
_entity_poly.pdbx_strand_id
1 'polypeptide(L)'
;SVPVEDPEGTGHGLRLLRSHAGGAGAELPARHVRAMLAVRANQLLAGGSGIQPAFVTALAEALRLGVHPAVNEYGGLGTGDLTALAQTGLTLIGERPWRTSAPASAPGPASGTAPATVPDGAGGPSTSAPPTDLAPPTDLAPATTAAAATSPAVVAPALPELPAPVVLRPGDALALLSSNALTLGQAALGCHDLDVL
;
A
#
# COMPACT_ATOMS: atom_id res chain seq x y z
N SER A 1 -17.93 10.80 -32.50
CA SER A 1 -17.73 10.00 -31.28
C SER A 1 -18.81 8.95 -31.21
N VAL A 2 -18.47 7.69 -30.93
CA VAL A 2 -19.49 6.66 -30.66
C VAL A 2 -20.01 6.91 -29.24
N PRO A 3 -21.31 7.16 -29.03
CA PRO A 3 -21.87 7.35 -27.70
C PRO A 3 -21.81 6.02 -26.94
N VAL A 4 -21.22 6.03 -25.75
CA VAL A 4 -21.26 4.89 -24.83
C VAL A 4 -22.49 5.09 -23.96
N GLU A 5 -23.51 4.24 -24.16
CA GLU A 5 -24.67 4.17 -23.29
C GLU A 5 -24.31 3.41 -22.01
N ASP A 6 -23.70 4.11 -21.05
CA ASP A 6 -23.53 3.63 -19.67
C ASP A 6 -24.27 4.64 -18.76
N PRO A 7 -25.57 4.43 -18.47
CA PRO A 7 -26.37 5.37 -17.69
C PRO A 7 -25.83 5.60 -16.27
N GLU A 8 -24.95 4.71 -15.78
CA GLU A 8 -24.31 4.85 -14.48
C GLU A 8 -22.88 5.42 -14.58
N GLY A 9 -22.16 5.21 -15.70
CA GLY A 9 -20.82 5.74 -16.05
C GLY A 9 -19.67 5.41 -15.07
N THR A 10 -20.03 5.01 -13.85
CA THR A 10 -19.21 4.69 -12.70
C THR A 10 -18.60 3.30 -12.87
N GLY A 11 -19.37 2.37 -13.46
CA GLY A 11 -18.88 1.05 -13.82
C GLY A 11 -17.71 1.09 -14.80
N HIS A 12 -17.76 1.99 -15.80
CA HIS A 12 -16.64 2.18 -16.73
C HIS A 12 -15.36 2.67 -16.03
N GLY A 13 -15.47 3.71 -15.19
CA GLY A 13 -14.32 4.25 -14.48
C GLY A 13 -13.67 3.23 -13.52
N LEU A 14 -14.48 2.41 -12.85
CA LEU A 14 -13.95 1.33 -12.02
C LEU A 14 -13.22 0.25 -12.84
N ARG A 15 -13.79 -0.16 -13.98
CA ARG A 15 -13.13 -1.10 -14.90
C ARG A 15 -11.79 -0.56 -15.38
N LEU A 16 -11.72 0.73 -15.71
CA LEU A 16 -10.46 1.39 -16.09
C LEU A 16 -9.42 1.30 -14.97
N LEU A 17 -9.77 1.66 -13.72
CA LEU A 17 -8.81 1.58 -12.61
C LEU A 17 -8.32 0.14 -12.42
N ARG A 18 -9.22 -0.84 -12.39
CA ARG A 18 -8.83 -2.25 -12.19
C ARG A 18 -7.97 -2.80 -13.33
N SER A 19 -8.30 -2.49 -14.59
CA SER A 19 -7.55 -3.00 -15.74
C SER A 19 -6.16 -2.37 -15.89
N HIS A 20 -5.93 -1.19 -15.31
CA HIS A 20 -4.65 -0.49 -15.38
C HIS A 20 -3.80 -0.67 -14.11
N ALA A 21 -4.33 -1.25 -13.03
CA ALA A 21 -3.58 -1.48 -11.79
C ALA A 21 -2.63 -2.70 -11.82
N GLY A 22 -2.05 -3.02 -12.99
CA GLY A 22 -1.22 -4.20 -13.24
C GLY A 22 0.27 -4.06 -12.87
N GLY A 23 0.59 -3.31 -11.81
CA GLY A 23 1.97 -3.07 -11.39
C GLY A 23 2.66 -4.32 -10.85
N ALA A 24 3.98 -4.42 -11.04
CA ALA A 24 4.79 -5.57 -10.62
C ALA A 24 6.10 -5.13 -9.94
N GLY A 25 6.78 -6.07 -9.29
CA GLY A 25 8.01 -5.80 -8.53
C GLY A 25 7.74 -5.28 -7.11
N ALA A 26 8.77 -4.75 -6.47
CA ALA A 26 8.69 -4.24 -5.11
C ALA A 26 7.76 -3.01 -5.01
N GLU A 27 7.19 -2.78 -3.82
CA GLU A 27 6.52 -1.51 -3.54
C GLU A 27 7.54 -0.37 -3.51
N LEU A 28 7.22 0.74 -4.18
CA LEU A 28 8.04 1.93 -4.19
C LEU A 28 8.18 2.51 -2.78
N PRO A 29 9.35 3.07 -2.43
CA PRO A 29 9.53 3.71 -1.14
C PRO A 29 8.50 4.81 -0.89
N ALA A 30 7.99 4.90 0.34
CA ALA A 30 6.95 5.86 0.74
C ALA A 30 7.25 7.30 0.32
N ARG A 31 8.52 7.71 0.35
CA ARG A 31 8.98 9.04 -0.09
C ARG A 31 8.61 9.34 -1.54
N HIS A 32 8.82 8.39 -2.46
CA HIS A 32 8.49 8.54 -3.88
C HIS A 32 6.98 8.57 -4.10
N VAL A 33 6.23 7.67 -3.46
CA VAL A 33 4.77 7.64 -3.58
C VAL A 33 4.15 8.93 -3.03
N ARG A 34 4.62 9.43 -1.89
CA ARG A 34 4.13 10.69 -1.31
C ARG A 34 4.49 11.90 -2.19
N ALA A 35 5.66 11.93 -2.81
CA ALA A 35 5.99 12.95 -3.80
C ALA A 35 5.04 12.91 -5.00
N MET A 36 4.71 11.71 -5.51
CA MET A 36 3.68 11.53 -6.54
C MET A 36 2.33 12.09 -6.10
N LEU A 37 1.86 11.79 -4.88
CA LEU A 37 0.58 12.31 -4.38
C LEU A 37 0.57 13.85 -4.33
N ALA A 38 1.67 14.46 -3.89
CA ALA A 38 1.79 15.92 -3.82
C ALA A 38 1.76 16.56 -5.21
N VAL A 39 2.52 16.01 -6.16
CA VAL A 39 2.50 16.47 -7.56
C VAL A 39 1.11 16.31 -8.15
N ARG A 40 0.46 15.16 -7.95
CA ARG A 40 -0.87 14.92 -8.51
C ARG A 40 -1.90 15.86 -7.91
N ALA A 41 -1.90 16.07 -6.60
CA ALA A 41 -2.79 17.03 -5.95
C ALA A 41 -2.62 18.44 -6.54
N ASN A 42 -1.37 18.91 -6.72
CA ASN A 42 -1.08 20.20 -7.33
C ASN A 42 -1.58 20.29 -8.79
N GLN A 43 -1.37 19.25 -9.59
CA GLN A 43 -1.86 19.21 -10.98
C GLN A 43 -3.39 19.25 -11.06
N LEU A 44 -4.09 18.59 -10.13
CA LEU A 44 -5.55 18.63 -10.09
C LEU A 44 -6.07 20.01 -9.62
N LEU A 45 -5.35 20.65 -8.69
CA LEU A 45 -5.66 22.02 -8.22
C LEU A 45 -5.49 23.09 -9.31
N ALA A 46 -4.64 22.85 -10.31
CA ALA A 46 -4.52 23.73 -11.47
C ALA A 46 -5.82 23.81 -12.31
N GLY A 47 -6.77 22.89 -12.10
CA GLY A 47 -8.05 22.85 -12.81
C GLY A 47 -7.95 22.24 -14.21
N GLY A 48 -9.07 22.28 -14.95
CA GLY A 48 -9.14 21.81 -16.35
C GLY A 48 -9.32 20.29 -16.55
N SER A 49 -9.09 19.45 -15.52
CA SER A 49 -9.30 18.00 -15.62
C SER A 49 -10.76 17.56 -15.48
N GLY A 50 -11.60 18.39 -14.86
CA GLY A 50 -13.00 18.07 -14.55
C GLY A 50 -13.20 17.06 -13.41
N ILE A 51 -12.13 16.67 -12.70
CA ILE A 51 -12.23 15.75 -11.57
C ILE A 51 -12.97 16.40 -10.39
N GLN A 52 -13.71 15.61 -9.62
CA GLN A 52 -14.36 16.14 -8.41
C GLN A 52 -13.33 16.53 -7.31
N PRO A 53 -13.62 17.55 -6.47
CA PRO A 53 -12.71 18.01 -5.40
C PRO A 53 -12.38 16.98 -4.31
N ALA A 54 -13.23 15.95 -4.14
CA ALA A 54 -13.02 14.91 -3.13
C ALA A 54 -11.70 14.15 -3.32
N PHE A 55 -11.26 13.95 -4.57
CA PHE A 55 -9.95 13.32 -4.85
C PHE A 55 -8.78 14.17 -4.35
N VAL A 56 -8.83 15.49 -4.56
CA VAL A 56 -7.78 16.41 -4.09
C VAL A 56 -7.74 16.44 -2.56
N THR A 57 -8.93 16.45 -1.93
CA THR A 57 -9.06 16.41 -0.47
C THR A 57 -8.44 15.12 0.10
N ALA A 58 -8.79 13.96 -0.46
CA ALA A 58 -8.26 12.67 -0.03
C ALA A 58 -6.73 12.56 -0.23
N LEU A 59 -6.19 13.10 -1.33
CA LEU A 59 -4.74 13.17 -1.56
C LEU A 59 -4.04 14.05 -0.51
N ALA A 60 -4.59 15.22 -0.20
CA ALA A 60 -4.06 16.13 0.81
C ALA A 60 -4.13 15.53 2.22
N GLU A 61 -5.23 14.84 2.55
CA GLU A 61 -5.38 14.10 3.81
C GLU A 61 -4.36 12.97 3.93
N ALA A 62 -4.15 12.18 2.87
CA ALA A 62 -3.14 11.13 2.88
C ALA A 62 -1.73 11.68 3.17
N LEU A 63 -1.39 12.83 2.57
CA LEU A 63 -0.14 13.53 2.83
C LEU A 63 -0.05 13.98 4.29
N ARG A 64 -1.07 14.65 4.82
CA ARG A 64 -1.17 15.11 6.21
C ARG A 64 -1.02 13.97 7.21
N LEU A 65 -1.67 12.83 6.93
CA LEU A 65 -1.75 11.66 7.81
C LEU A 65 -0.52 10.75 7.73
N GLY A 66 0.43 11.02 6.84
CA GLY A 66 1.61 10.15 6.71
C GLY A 66 1.34 8.81 6.01
N VAL A 67 0.16 8.64 5.39
CA VAL A 67 -0.24 7.41 4.70
C VAL A 67 -0.05 7.52 3.20
N HIS A 68 0.02 6.38 2.51
CA HIS A 68 0.24 6.31 1.06
C HIS A 68 -0.34 5.02 0.47
N PRO A 69 -0.70 4.99 -0.82
CA PRO A 69 -1.09 3.76 -1.50
C PRO A 69 0.12 2.84 -1.72
N ALA A 70 -0.12 1.53 -1.81
CA ALA A 70 0.86 0.59 -2.33
C ALA A 70 1.00 0.77 -3.85
N VAL A 71 2.17 1.19 -4.31
CA VAL A 71 2.50 1.37 -5.73
C VAL A 71 3.73 0.56 -6.06
N ASN A 72 3.70 -0.24 -7.12
CA ASN A 72 4.82 -1.09 -7.51
C ASN A 72 5.77 -0.38 -8.50
N GLU A 73 7.04 -0.79 -8.49
CA GLU A 73 8.11 -0.15 -9.28
C GLU A 73 7.97 -0.33 -10.80
N TYR A 74 7.38 -1.43 -11.26
CA TYR A 74 7.18 -1.70 -12.69
C TYR A 74 5.72 -1.52 -13.10
N GLY A 75 5.51 -0.96 -14.29
CA GLY A 75 4.19 -0.85 -14.90
C GLY A 75 3.94 0.42 -15.70
N GLY A 76 4.82 1.43 -15.61
CA GLY A 76 4.77 2.63 -16.46
C GLY A 76 5.55 2.44 -17.77
N LEU A 77 4.97 2.83 -18.90
CA LEU A 77 5.62 2.81 -20.23
C LEU A 77 6.21 4.18 -20.63
N GLY A 78 6.36 5.10 -19.68
CA GLY A 78 6.96 6.44 -19.89
C GLY A 78 6.06 7.49 -20.54
N THR A 79 4.91 7.11 -21.09
CA THR A 79 3.92 8.06 -21.67
C THR A 79 2.85 8.52 -20.68
N GLY A 80 2.90 7.99 -19.45
CA GLY A 80 2.02 8.34 -18.34
C GLY A 80 2.17 7.33 -17.20
N ASP A 81 1.90 7.77 -15.98
CA ASP A 81 2.02 6.94 -14.77
C ASP A 81 0.72 6.18 -14.49
N LEU A 82 0.11 5.64 -15.56
CA LEU A 82 -1.22 5.01 -15.53
C LEU A 82 -1.30 3.93 -14.45
N THR A 83 -0.31 3.04 -14.41
CA THR A 83 -0.32 1.92 -13.47
C THR A 83 -0.23 2.39 -12.01
N ALA A 84 0.68 3.33 -11.73
CA ALA A 84 0.83 3.89 -10.40
C ALA A 84 -0.40 4.69 -9.95
N LEU A 85 -1.00 5.46 -10.85
CA LEU A 85 -2.20 6.25 -10.58
C LEU A 85 -3.46 5.38 -10.51
N ALA A 86 -3.51 4.24 -11.21
CA ALA A 86 -4.59 3.26 -11.08
C ALA A 86 -4.55 2.56 -9.73
N GLN A 87 -3.36 2.11 -9.33
CA GLN A 87 -3.08 1.57 -8.01
C GLN A 87 -3.45 2.56 -6.89
N THR A 88 -3.14 3.84 -7.10
CA THR A 88 -3.53 4.95 -6.21
C THR A 88 -5.04 5.16 -6.20
N GLY A 89 -5.68 5.20 -7.36
CA GLY A 89 -7.13 5.38 -7.51
C GLY A 89 -7.92 4.29 -6.79
N LEU A 90 -7.52 3.03 -6.93
CA LEU A 90 -8.12 1.90 -6.19
C LEU A 90 -7.99 2.07 -4.67
N THR A 91 -6.91 2.68 -4.18
CA THR A 91 -6.75 2.96 -2.75
C THR A 91 -7.68 4.10 -2.31
N LEU A 92 -7.76 5.17 -3.11
CA LEU A 92 -8.61 6.33 -2.84
C LEU A 92 -10.11 6.00 -2.78
N ILE A 93 -10.57 5.02 -3.58
CA ILE A 93 -11.95 4.54 -3.55
C ILE A 93 -12.19 3.41 -2.52
N GLY A 94 -11.16 3.00 -1.78
CA GLY A 94 -11.27 1.98 -0.73
C GLY A 94 -11.18 0.52 -1.18
N GLU A 95 -10.79 0.23 -2.43
CA GLU A 95 -10.58 -1.15 -2.92
C GLU A 95 -9.20 -1.72 -2.58
N ARG A 96 -8.24 -0.86 -2.22
CA ARG A 96 -6.90 -1.26 -1.76
C ARG A 96 -6.57 -0.58 -0.44
N PRO A 97 -5.81 -1.23 0.45
CA PRO A 97 -5.49 -0.66 1.75
C PRO A 97 -4.48 0.49 1.64
N TRP A 98 -4.59 1.45 2.55
CA TRP A 98 -3.54 2.43 2.80
C TRP A 98 -2.34 1.79 3.51
N ARG A 99 -1.13 2.26 3.20
CA ARG A 99 0.12 1.94 3.90
C ARG A 99 0.48 3.09 4.83
N THR A 100 0.96 2.77 6.02
CA THR A 100 1.57 3.75 6.93
C THR A 100 3.07 3.77 6.68
N SER A 101 3.70 4.94 6.66
CA SER A 101 5.15 4.96 6.90
C SER A 101 5.36 4.50 8.35
N ALA A 102 6.09 3.40 8.55
CA ALA A 102 6.56 3.11 9.91
C ALA A 102 7.37 4.34 10.38
N PRO A 103 7.26 4.77 11.65
CA PRO A 103 8.24 5.71 12.17
C PRO A 103 9.61 5.10 11.90
N ALA A 104 10.55 5.88 11.37
CA ALA A 104 11.89 5.38 11.04
C ALA A 104 12.48 4.74 12.30
N SER A 105 12.37 3.41 12.40
CA SER A 105 13.09 2.64 13.41
C SER A 105 14.55 2.92 13.12
N ALA A 106 15.28 3.35 14.16
CA ALA A 106 16.73 3.43 14.11
C ALA A 106 17.28 2.13 13.48
N PRO A 107 18.35 2.21 12.67
CA PRO A 107 18.96 1.02 12.09
C PRO A 107 19.36 0.06 13.21
N GLY A 108 18.58 -1.02 13.36
CA GLY A 108 18.95 -2.16 14.20
C GLY A 108 20.17 -2.85 13.58
N PRO A 109 21.02 -3.48 14.40
CA PRO A 109 22.27 -4.06 13.92
C PRO A 109 21.98 -5.07 12.81
N ALA A 110 22.65 -4.87 11.67
CA ALA A 110 22.60 -5.74 10.52
C ALA A 110 22.77 -7.20 10.96
N SER A 111 21.69 -7.97 10.82
CA SER A 111 21.75 -9.42 10.95
C SER A 111 22.41 -9.92 9.66
N GLY A 112 23.72 -10.13 9.71
CA GLY A 112 24.48 -10.70 8.60
C GLY A 112 23.95 -12.08 8.28
N THR A 113 23.25 -12.21 7.15
CA THR A 113 22.93 -13.52 6.59
C THR A 113 24.13 -13.98 5.77
N ALA A 114 24.92 -14.87 6.35
CA ALA A 114 25.96 -15.59 5.62
C ALA A 114 25.33 -16.47 4.52
N PRO A 115 25.99 -16.68 3.36
CA PRO A 115 25.45 -17.49 2.29
C PRO A 115 25.37 -18.97 2.71
N ALA A 116 24.22 -19.59 2.42
CA ALA A 116 23.95 -20.99 2.70
C ALA A 116 24.90 -21.93 1.93
N THR A 117 25.62 -22.77 2.67
CA THR A 117 26.36 -23.91 2.14
C THR A 117 25.38 -25.02 1.76
N VAL A 118 25.46 -25.49 0.51
CA VAL A 118 24.75 -26.67 0.01
C VAL A 118 25.46 -27.93 0.53
N PRO A 119 24.78 -28.88 1.21
CA PRO A 119 25.37 -30.19 1.46
C PRO A 119 24.97 -31.16 0.34
N ASP A 120 25.99 -31.73 -0.31
CA ASP A 120 25.91 -32.97 -1.08
C ASP A 120 25.68 -34.16 -0.14
N GLY A 121 24.89 -35.15 -0.58
CA GLY A 121 25.01 -36.52 -0.07
C GLY A 121 23.72 -37.27 0.24
N ALA A 122 23.24 -37.98 -0.77
CA ALA A 122 22.78 -39.38 -0.76
C ALA A 122 22.03 -39.98 0.45
N GLY A 123 20.89 -40.62 0.17
CA GLY A 123 20.58 -41.92 0.78
C GLY A 123 19.15 -42.16 1.28
N GLY A 124 18.26 -42.61 0.38
CA GLY A 124 17.21 -43.61 0.68
C GLY A 124 15.84 -43.12 1.18
N PRO A 125 14.73 -43.55 0.56
CA PRO A 125 13.43 -43.57 1.21
C PRO A 125 13.13 -44.97 1.78
N SER A 126 12.92 -45.07 3.09
CA SER A 126 12.22 -46.18 3.73
C SER A 126 10.91 -45.68 4.34
N THR A 127 9.83 -46.03 3.63
CA THR A 127 8.54 -46.55 4.09
C THR A 127 7.93 -46.16 5.45
N SER A 128 6.66 -45.75 5.33
CA SER A 128 5.49 -46.12 6.15
C SER A 128 5.36 -45.61 7.58
N ALA A 129 4.34 -44.76 7.78
CA ALA A 129 3.55 -44.69 9.02
C ALA A 129 2.53 -45.84 9.07
N PRO A 130 2.11 -46.29 10.27
CA PRO A 130 0.71 -46.08 10.66
C PRO A 130 0.51 -45.76 12.17
N PRO A 131 -0.75 -45.44 12.61
CA PRO A 131 -1.07 -44.69 13.82
C PRO A 131 -1.62 -45.55 14.96
N THR A 132 -1.63 -45.02 16.19
CA THR A 132 -2.45 -45.46 17.35
C THR A 132 -2.15 -44.52 18.53
N ASP A 133 -2.95 -44.35 19.58
CA ASP A 133 -4.37 -44.11 19.84
C ASP A 133 -4.43 -43.68 21.33
N LEU A 134 -5.46 -42.93 21.71
CA LEU A 134 -6.04 -42.64 23.04
C LEU A 134 -5.30 -43.01 24.36
N ALA A 135 -5.20 -42.04 25.30
CA ALA A 135 -6.06 -41.97 26.51
C ALA A 135 -5.65 -40.82 27.49
N PRO A 136 -6.56 -40.36 28.39
CA PRO A 136 -6.45 -39.13 29.21
C PRO A 136 -6.24 -39.44 30.74
N PRO A 137 -6.69 -38.62 31.72
CA PRO A 137 -6.03 -37.46 32.32
C PRO A 137 -5.73 -37.61 33.84
N THR A 138 -4.75 -36.86 34.37
CA THR A 138 -4.54 -36.59 35.82
C THR A 138 -3.52 -35.45 35.92
N ASP A 139 -3.53 -34.47 36.82
CA ASP A 139 -4.23 -34.24 38.08
C ASP A 139 -4.23 -32.73 38.39
N LEU A 140 -5.06 -32.34 39.35
CA LEU A 140 -5.49 -31.00 39.73
C LEU A 140 -4.52 -30.30 40.72
N ALA A 141 -4.32 -28.98 40.50
CA ALA A 141 -4.13 -27.91 41.50
C ALA A 141 -2.78 -27.79 42.27
N PRO A 142 -2.43 -26.59 42.86
CA PRO A 142 -3.27 -25.41 43.06
C PRO A 142 -2.73 -24.06 42.59
N ALA A 143 -3.68 -23.12 42.56
CA ALA A 143 -3.54 -21.70 42.34
C ALA A 143 -2.57 -21.02 43.32
N THR A 144 -1.75 -20.13 42.78
CA THR A 144 -1.15 -19.03 43.54
C THR A 144 -1.75 -17.73 43.03
N THR A 145 -2.48 -17.07 43.92
CA THR A 145 -3.07 -15.75 43.74
C THR A 145 -1.95 -14.71 43.71
N ALA A 146 -1.57 -14.25 42.52
CA ALA A 146 -0.71 -13.09 42.37
C ALA A 146 -1.59 -11.83 42.22
N ALA A 147 -1.38 -10.92 43.15
CA ALA A 147 -2.10 -9.68 43.32
C ALA A 147 -2.13 -8.81 42.04
N ALA A 148 -3.28 -8.17 41.83
CA ALA A 148 -3.50 -7.17 40.81
C ALA A 148 -2.48 -6.02 40.94
N ALA A 149 -1.47 -6.02 40.07
CA ALA A 149 -0.78 -4.81 39.69
C ALA A 149 -1.62 -4.15 38.59
N THR A 150 -2.25 -3.03 38.91
CA THR A 150 -2.84 -2.14 37.92
C THR A 150 -1.70 -1.56 37.08
N SER A 151 -1.28 -2.30 36.06
CA SER A 151 -0.44 -1.77 34.99
C SER A 151 -1.13 -0.52 34.43
N PRO A 152 -0.41 0.58 34.13
CA PRO A 152 -1.01 1.68 33.40
C PRO A 152 -1.58 1.08 32.12
N ALA A 153 -2.86 1.32 31.85
CA ALA A 153 -3.46 0.94 30.59
C ALA A 153 -2.56 1.49 29.49
N VAL A 154 -1.85 0.60 28.79
CA VAL A 154 -1.28 0.92 27.50
C VAL A 154 -2.49 1.37 26.70
N VAL A 155 -2.60 2.69 26.49
CA VAL A 155 -3.57 3.25 25.56
C VAL A 155 -3.30 2.51 24.27
N ALA A 156 -4.22 1.61 23.90
CA ALA A 156 -4.14 0.94 22.62
C ALA A 156 -3.93 2.05 21.58
N PRO A 157 -2.88 1.97 20.75
CA PRO A 157 -2.62 3.04 19.79
C PRO A 157 -3.91 3.27 19.02
N ALA A 158 -4.43 4.50 19.09
CA ALA A 158 -5.62 4.87 18.34
C ALA A 158 -5.38 4.45 16.88
N LEU A 159 -6.32 3.72 16.29
CA LEU A 159 -6.21 3.29 14.90
C LEU A 159 -5.85 4.53 14.06
N PRO A 160 -4.84 4.44 13.17
CA PRO A 160 -4.43 5.58 12.38
C PRO A 160 -5.64 6.12 11.64
N GLU A 161 -5.88 7.43 11.76
CA GLU A 161 -6.92 8.11 10.98
C GLU A 161 -6.57 7.93 9.49
N LEU A 162 -7.54 7.48 8.69
CA LEU A 162 -7.37 7.22 7.25
C LEU A 162 -8.28 8.16 6.44
N PRO A 163 -7.86 8.57 5.23
CA PRO A 163 -8.72 9.33 4.33
C PRO A 163 -10.02 8.59 4.03
N ALA A 164 -11.14 9.31 4.00
CA ALA A 164 -12.44 8.73 3.66
C ALA A 164 -12.45 8.24 2.19
N PRO A 165 -13.04 7.06 1.88
CA PRO A 165 -13.15 6.59 0.51
C PRO A 165 -13.93 7.56 -0.38
N VAL A 166 -13.39 7.81 -1.58
CA VAL A 166 -14.01 8.69 -2.58
C VAL A 166 -14.98 7.89 -3.45
N VAL A 167 -16.21 8.39 -3.61
CA VAL A 167 -17.19 7.82 -4.54
C VAL A 167 -16.85 8.25 -5.97
N LEU A 168 -16.62 7.30 -6.87
CA LEU A 168 -16.23 7.58 -8.25
C LEU A 168 -17.39 8.13 -9.09
N ARG A 169 -17.17 9.19 -9.87
CA ARG A 169 -18.14 9.75 -10.85
C ARG A 169 -17.67 9.51 -12.29
N PRO A 170 -18.57 9.62 -13.29
CA PRO A 170 -18.17 9.54 -14.70
C PRO A 170 -17.05 10.53 -15.02
N GLY A 171 -15.97 10.04 -15.65
CA GLY A 171 -14.80 10.84 -16.03
C GLY A 171 -13.68 10.93 -14.97
N ASP A 172 -13.97 10.71 -13.68
CA ASP A 172 -12.97 10.87 -12.62
C ASP A 172 -11.77 9.95 -12.77
N ALA A 173 -12.01 8.68 -13.14
CA ALA A 173 -10.94 7.70 -13.30
C ALA A 173 -9.94 8.15 -14.37
N LEU A 174 -10.42 8.55 -15.55
CA LEU A 174 -9.56 9.04 -16.62
C LEU A 174 -8.84 10.32 -16.22
N ALA A 175 -9.57 11.25 -15.58
CA ALA A 175 -9.00 12.48 -15.07
C ALA A 175 -7.89 12.18 -14.06
N LEU A 176 -8.05 11.23 -13.14
CA LEU A 176 -7.03 10.84 -12.16
C LEU A 176 -5.79 10.23 -12.83
N LEU A 177 -6.00 9.29 -13.77
CA LEU A 177 -4.95 8.51 -14.45
C LEU A 177 -4.07 9.34 -15.39
N SER A 178 -4.64 10.37 -16.02
CA SER A 178 -3.94 11.17 -17.02
C SER A 178 -2.92 12.12 -16.37
N SER A 179 -1.71 11.62 -16.12
CA SER A 179 -0.60 12.37 -15.52
C SER A 179 0.72 11.60 -15.53
N ASN A 180 1.82 12.33 -15.34
CA ASN A 180 3.19 11.87 -15.08
C ASN A 180 3.66 12.22 -13.65
N ALA A 181 2.76 12.23 -12.67
CA ALA A 181 3.03 12.67 -11.31
C ALA A 181 4.10 11.86 -10.57
N LEU A 182 4.22 10.56 -10.82
CA LEU A 182 5.25 9.72 -10.20
C LEU A 182 6.61 10.09 -10.77
N THR A 183 6.70 10.15 -12.10
CA THR A 183 7.92 10.53 -12.81
C THR A 183 8.41 11.91 -12.35
N LEU A 184 7.51 12.90 -12.28
CA LEU A 184 7.84 14.25 -11.79
C LEU A 184 8.22 14.26 -10.31
N GLY A 185 7.53 13.48 -9.46
CA GLY A 185 7.85 13.35 -8.05
C GLY A 185 9.25 12.77 -7.83
N GLN A 186 9.60 11.70 -8.55
CA GLN A 186 10.93 11.09 -8.49
C GLN A 186 12.02 12.05 -9.00
N ALA A 187 11.77 12.75 -10.10
CA ALA A 187 12.71 13.76 -10.61
C ALA A 187 12.95 14.89 -9.60
N ALA A 188 11.89 15.41 -8.97
CA ALA A 188 12.01 16.45 -7.95
C ALA A 188 12.83 15.99 -6.73
N LEU A 189 12.61 14.75 -6.27
CA LEU A 189 13.40 14.17 -5.19
C LEU A 189 14.86 13.97 -5.61
N GLY A 190 15.12 13.52 -6.84
CA GLY A 190 16.47 13.37 -7.37
C GLY A 190 17.23 14.70 -7.44
N CYS A 191 16.58 15.78 -7.91
CA CYS A 191 17.17 17.12 -7.88
C CYS A 191 17.49 17.56 -6.45
N HIS A 192 16.55 17.39 -5.51
CA HIS A 192 16.77 17.73 -4.12
C HIS A 192 17.94 16.94 -3.50
N ASP A 193 18.03 15.64 -3.79
CA ASP A 193 19.09 14.78 -3.25
C ASP A 193 20.47 15.18 -3.80
N LEU A 194 20.55 15.71 -5.04
CA LEU A 194 21.79 16.25 -5.60
C LEU A 194 22.18 17.61 -5.01
N ASP A 195 21.21 18.46 -4.70
CA ASP A 195 21.46 19.79 -4.12
C ASP A 195 22.03 19.73 -2.69
N VAL A 196 21.82 18.60 -1.99
CA VAL A 196 22.29 18.40 -0.60
C VAL A 196 23.58 17.59 -0.48
N LEU A 197 24.20 17.21 -1.60
CA LEU A 197 25.52 16.55 -1.65
C LEU A 197 26.67 17.57 -1.53
#